data_AF-A0A4V6JI49-F1
#
_entry.id   AF-A0A4V6JI49-F1
#
_cell.length_a   1.000
_cell.length_b   1.000
_cell.length_c   1.000
_cell.angle_alpha   90.00
_cell.angle_beta   90.00
_cell.angle_gamma   90.00
#
_symmetry.space_group_name_H-M   'P 1'
#
loop_
_entity.id
_entity.type
_entity.pdbx_description
1 polymer ?
#
loop_
_entity_poly.entity_id
_entity_poly.type
_entity_poly.pdbx_seq_one_letter_code
_entity_poly.pdbx_strand_id
1 'polypeptide(L)' 'MTGGDVRYRSGFADVEVEDALHQVRVALLACLARGVPARHRSERHDYYLSKLTQFDSRQQADAAVVAQLFAREERP' A
#
# COMPACT_ATOMS: atom_id res chain seq x y z
N MET A 1 10.58 7.14 -0.96
CA MET A 1 10.20 5.73 -1.19
C MET A 1 9.67 5.04 0.06
N THR A 2 10.28 5.23 1.24
CA THR A 2 9.93 4.44 2.46
C THR A 2 9.02 5.15 3.46
N GLY A 3 8.71 6.44 3.27
CA GLY A 3 7.83 7.22 4.15
C GLY A 3 6.36 6.79 4.08
N GLY A 4 5.57 7.21 5.09
CA GLY A 4 4.15 6.86 5.24
C GLY A 4 3.30 7.19 4.01
N ASP A 5 3.31 8.45 3.56
CA ASP A 5 2.58 8.95 2.38
C ASP A 5 2.82 8.09 1.15
N VAL A 6 4.10 7.85 0.82
CA VAL A 6 4.45 7.06 -0.36
C VAL A 6 3.93 5.62 -0.23
N ARG A 7 4.02 5.01 0.95
CA ARG A 7 3.51 3.65 1.17
C ARG A 7 1.98 3.59 1.06
N TYR A 8 1.27 4.57 1.59
CA TYR A 8 -0.19 4.64 1.50
C TYR A 8 -0.66 4.83 0.06
N ARG A 9 -0.06 5.78 -0.67
CA ARG A 9 -0.40 6.05 -2.08
C ARG A 9 -0.09 4.86 -3.00
N SER A 10 0.93 4.07 -2.66
CA SER A 10 1.33 2.87 -3.39
C SER A 10 0.60 1.59 -2.95
N GLY A 11 -0.34 1.67 -2.00
CA GLY A 11 -1.09 0.51 -1.49
C GLY A 11 -0.34 -0.36 -0.46
N PHE A 12 0.90 -0.02 -0.12
CA PHE A 12 1.74 -0.75 0.85
C PHE A 12 1.42 -0.41 2.32
N ALA A 13 0.54 0.56 2.57
CA ALA A 13 -0.05 0.82 3.87
C ALA A 13 -1.57 0.97 3.71
N ASP A 14 -2.34 0.48 4.68
CA ASP A 14 -3.79 0.38 4.55
C ASP A 14 -4.53 1.67 4.94
N VAL A 15 -3.93 2.46 5.82
CA VAL A 15 -4.44 3.72 6.35
C VAL A 15 -3.23 4.62 6.63
N GLU A 16 -3.30 5.87 6.18
CA GLU A 16 -2.43 6.97 6.62
C GLU A 16 -3.18 7.81 7.64
N VAL A 17 -2.46 8.25 8.68
CA VAL A 17 -3.05 8.92 9.83
C VAL A 17 -2.19 10.14 10.16
N GLU A 18 -2.85 11.27 10.42
CA GLU A 18 -2.21 12.47 10.96
C GLU A 18 -1.55 12.17 12.32
N ASP A 19 -0.54 12.96 12.68
CA ASP A 19 0.18 12.82 13.95
C ASP A 19 -0.67 13.30 15.14
N ALA A 20 -1.72 12.53 15.45
CA ALA A 20 -2.70 12.84 16.47
C ALA A 20 -3.23 11.57 17.13
N LEU A 21 -3.11 11.49 18.46
CA LEU A 21 -3.52 10.33 19.26
C LEU A 21 -4.96 9.87 18.97
N HIS A 22 -5.90 10.81 18.88
CA HIS A 22 -7.30 10.48 18.62
C HIS A 22 -7.51 9.87 17.21
N GLN A 23 -6.76 10.34 16.21
CA GLN A 23 -6.81 9.81 14.85
C GLN A 23 -6.26 8.37 14.80
N VAL A 24 -5.16 8.11 15.50
CA VAL A 24 -4.58 6.75 15.62
C VAL A 24 -5.59 5.80 16.27
N ARG A 25 -6.25 6.22 17.36
CA ARG A 25 -7.29 5.42 18.03
C ARG A 25 -8.45 5.09 17.09
N VAL A 26 -8.95 6.08 16.35
CA VAL A 26 -10.06 5.89 15.40
C VAL A 26 -9.66 4.90 14.30
N ALA A 27 -8.48 5.08 13.68
CA ALA A 27 -7.97 4.19 12.64
C ALA A 27 -7.83 2.74 13.14
N LEU A 28 -7.29 2.55 14.35
CA LEU A 28 -7.15 1.23 14.97
C LEU A 28 -8.50 0.54 15.16
N LEU A 29 -9.47 1.23 15.75
CA LEU A 29 -10.81 0.66 15.97
C LEU A 29 -11.51 0.33 14.64
N ALA A 30 -11.34 1.17 13.62
CA ALA A 30 -11.85 0.89 12.28
C ALA A 30 -11.18 -0.36 11.65
N CYS A 31 -9.87 -0.54 11.82
CA CYS A 31 -9.18 -1.76 11.38
C CYS A 31 -9.73 -3.01 12.07
N LEU A 32 -9.91 -2.98 13.39
CA LEU A 32 -10.45 -4.12 14.15
C LEU A 32 -11.89 -4.45 13.73
N ALA A 33 -12.73 -3.43 13.54
CA ALA A 33 -14.12 -3.60 13.12
C ALA A 33 -14.24 -4.22 11.71
N ARG A 34 -13.28 -3.97 10.81
CA ARG A 34 -13.23 -4.61 9.47
C ARG A 34 -12.89 -6.10 9.52
N GLY A 35 -12.28 -6.59 10.60
CA GLY A 35 -11.86 -7.97 10.74
C GLY A 35 -10.69 -8.35 9.82
N VAL A 36 -10.53 -9.65 9.58
CA VAL A 36 -9.45 -10.20 8.76
C VAL A 36 -9.77 -9.99 7.28
N PRO A 37 -8.86 -9.44 6.46
CA PRO A 37 -9.09 -9.28 5.04
C PRO A 37 -9.21 -10.65 4.35
N ALA A 38 -10.08 -10.74 3.34
CA ALA A 38 -10.30 -11.99 2.60
C ALA A 38 -9.04 -12.50 1.87
N ARG A 39 -8.12 -11.59 1.54
CA ARG A 39 -6.81 -11.90 0.96
C ARG A 39 -5.79 -10.87 1.45
N HIS A 40 -4.74 -11.33 2.11
CA HIS A 40 -3.63 -10.48 2.54
C HIS A 40 -2.74 -10.08 1.35
N ARG A 41 -2.07 -8.92 1.46
CA ARG A 41 -1.06 -8.50 0.48
C ARG A 41 0.00 -9.57 0.23
N SER A 42 0.43 -10.29 1.27
CA SER A 42 1.41 -11.38 1.15
C SER A 42 0.97 -12.53 0.24
N GLU A 43 -0.34 -12.66 -0.02
CA GLU A 43 -0.90 -13.70 -0.88
C GLU A 43 -1.05 -13.23 -2.34
N ARG A 44 -0.90 -11.93 -2.62
CA ARG A 44 -1.03 -11.30 -3.95
C ARG A 44 0.25 -11.39 -4.80
N HIS A 45 0.98 -12.49 -4.69
CA HIS A 45 2.26 -12.69 -5.38
C HIS A 45 2.14 -12.57 -6.91
N ASP A 46 1.06 -13.10 -7.48
CA ASP A 46 0.66 -13.00 -8.88
C ASP A 46 0.55 -11.54 -9.34
N TYR A 47 -0.14 -10.71 -8.56
CA TYR A 47 -0.30 -9.28 -8.83
C TYR A 47 1.04 -8.54 -8.82
N TYR A 48 1.87 -8.74 -7.79
CA TYR A 48 3.15 -8.02 -7.72
C TYR A 48 4.17 -8.52 -8.73
N LEU A 49 4.27 -9.84 -8.93
CA LEU A 49 5.23 -10.42 -9.85
C LEU A 49 4.96 -9.93 -11.28
N SER A 50 3.71 -9.94 -11.73
CA SER A 50 3.35 -9.46 -13.07
C SER A 50 3.78 -8.00 -13.30
N LYS A 51 3.62 -7.12 -12.31
CA LYS A 51 4.03 -5.71 -12.38
C LYS A 51 5.55 -5.54 -12.36
N LEU A 52 6.23 -6.29 -11.50
CA LEU A 52 7.69 -6.26 -11.41
C LEU A 52 8.36 -6.75 -12.69
N THR A 53 7.81 -7.78 -13.35
CA THR A 53 8.35 -8.29 -14.62
C THR A 53 8.19 -7.30 -15.79
N GLN A 54 7.21 -6.39 -15.72
CA GLN A 54 6.99 -5.37 -16.74
C GLN A 54 7.84 -4.12 -16.53
N PHE A 55 8.41 -3.94 -15.34
CA PHE A 55 9.23 -2.78 -15.01
C PHE A 55 10.66 -2.94 -15.56
N ASP A 56 11.15 -1.93 -16.29
CA ASP A 56 12.55 -1.89 -16.74
C ASP A 56 13.48 -1.59 -15.55
N SER A 57 14.03 -2.64 -14.95
CA SER A 57 14.89 -2.53 -13.76
C SER A 57 16.27 -1.90 -14.02
N ARG A 58 16.59 -1.52 -15.26
CA ARG A 58 17.78 -0.68 -15.56
C ARG A 58 17.55 0.77 -15.15
N GLN A 59 16.29 1.16 -14.98
CA GLN A 59 15.90 2.48 -14.49
C GLN A 59 15.71 2.43 -12.98
N GLN A 60 16.26 3.42 -12.28
CA GLN A 60 16.05 3.54 -10.84
C GLN A 60 14.59 3.92 -10.57
N ALA A 61 13.90 3.09 -9.79
CA ALA A 61 12.55 3.42 -9.35
C ALA A 61 12.58 4.57 -8.32
N ASP A 62 11.71 5.55 -8.52
CA ASP A 62 11.43 6.61 -7.56
C ASP A 62 9.99 6.53 -7.02
N ALA A 63 9.62 7.47 -6.15
CA ALA A 63 8.30 7.44 -5.51
C ALA A 63 7.15 7.61 -6.51
N ALA A 64 7.35 8.36 -7.60
CA ALA A 64 6.33 8.55 -8.62
C ALA A 64 6.15 7.27 -9.45
N VAL A 65 7.24 6.60 -9.81
CA VAL A 65 7.23 5.31 -10.49
C VAL A 65 6.51 4.25 -9.67
N VAL A 66 6.82 4.13 -8.37
CA VAL A 66 6.15 3.16 -7.48
C VAL A 66 4.67 3.49 -7.31
N ALA A 67 4.33 4.77 -7.14
CA ALA A 67 2.95 5.20 -7.04
C ALA A 67 2.17 4.92 -8.34
N GLN A 68 2.78 5.00 -9.52
CA GLN A 68 2.14 4.63 -10.79
C GLN A 68 2.00 3.12 -10.95
N LEU A 69 3.06 2.36 -10.65
CA LEU A 69 3.09 0.92 -10.83
C LEU A 69 2.08 0.21 -9.91
N PHE A 70 1.92 0.71 -8.69
CA PHE A 70 1.06 0.11 -7.67
C PHE A 70 -0.12 0.99 -7.23
N ALA A 71 -0.44 2.05 -7.99
CA ALA A 71 -1.48 3.04 -7.67
C ALA A 71 -2.73 2.39 -7.08
N ARG A 72 -2.94 2.55 -5.77
CA ARG A 72 -4.11 2.04 -5.03
C ARG A 72 -4.49 0.58 -5.28
N GLU A 73 -3.53 -0.27 -5.62
CA GLU A 73 -3.64 -1.73 -5.49
C GLU A 73 -4.96 -2.36 -5.98
N GLU A 74 -5.63 -1.81 -7.01
CA GLU A 74 -7.01 -2.16 -7.44
C GLU A 74 -7.81 -2.88 -6.34
N ARG A 75 -8.15 -2.16 -5.27
CA ARG A 75 -8.99 -2.73 -4.20
C ARG A 75 -10.37 -3.09 -4.79
N PRO A 76 -10.91 -4.30 -4.55
CA PRO A 76 -12.35 -4.49 -4.59
C PRO A 76 -13.05 -3.66 -3.52
#